data_AF-A0A8B9PVB1-F1
#
_entry.id   AF-A0A8B9PVB1-F1
#
_cell.length_a   1.000
_cell.length_b   1.000
_cell.length_c   1.000
_cell.angle_alpha   90.00
_cell.angle_beta   90.00
_cell.angle_gamma   90.00
#
_symmetry.space_group_name_H-M   'P 1'
#
loop_
_entity.id
_entity.type
_entity.pdbx_description
1 polymer ?
#
loop_
_entity_poly.entity_id
_entity_poly.type
_entity_poly.pdbx_seq_one_letter_code
_entity_poly.pdbx_strand_id
1 'polypeptide(L)'
;INAATMWKGLWKGRWSRWIKKISSVNWCEIGVSPDTDTPPLPSAQNGQGFAFQRKQKIQREYRKLLTRERKVGTQRDIQFTDTYPEHLKHLYLAEEEKLKKQRKATNDSILSEEELNKASVCKACVLFNYRPVTTERKFKKKMSNQKAKEEYEKIKAERARKKEEAEKRKQQREEAQRLYKQKKLEAYKILSKKTKKGQPNLNLQMEFLLQKIQKNT
;
A
#
# COMPACT_ATOMS: atom_id res chain seq x y z
N ILE A 1 -12.99 -8.23 -36.02
CA ILE A 1 -14.13 -7.29 -36.23
C ILE A 1 -14.68 -6.96 -34.84
N ASN A 2 -14.31 -5.79 -34.30
CA ASN A 2 -14.57 -5.41 -32.91
C ASN A 2 -15.93 -4.70 -32.78
N ALA A 3 -16.80 -5.20 -31.91
CA ALA A 3 -18.11 -4.63 -31.56
C ALA A 3 -18.05 -3.22 -30.90
N ALA A 4 -16.86 -2.64 -30.75
CA ALA A 4 -16.64 -1.33 -30.13
C ALA A 4 -16.85 -0.14 -31.10
N THR A 5 -17.12 -0.37 -32.38
CA THR A 5 -17.33 0.72 -33.37
C THR A 5 -18.81 1.11 -33.57
N MET A 6 -19.78 0.30 -33.15
CA MET A 6 -21.21 0.63 -33.39
C MET A 6 -21.84 1.61 -32.39
N TRP A 7 -21.22 1.86 -31.23
CA TRP A 7 -21.86 2.66 -30.16
C TRP A 7 -21.33 4.09 -30.01
N LYS A 8 -20.45 4.55 -30.91
CA LYS A 8 -19.97 5.95 -30.91
C LYS A 8 -20.86 6.92 -31.69
N GLY A 9 -21.80 6.43 -32.51
CA GLY A 9 -22.65 7.26 -33.36
C GLY A 9 -23.88 7.87 -32.67
N LEU A 10 -24.46 7.19 -31.67
CA LEU A 10 -25.81 7.54 -31.18
C LEU A 10 -25.84 8.65 -30.11
N TRP A 11 -24.70 8.96 -29.48
CA TRP A 11 -24.64 9.91 -28.36
C TRP A 11 -24.28 11.34 -28.75
N LYS A 12 -23.62 11.56 -29.90
CA LYS A 12 -23.26 12.92 -30.34
C LYS A 12 -24.46 13.76 -30.79
N GLY A 13 -25.48 13.14 -31.39
CA GLY A 13 -26.66 13.87 -31.90
C GLY A 13 -27.58 14.44 -30.82
N ARG A 14 -27.65 13.78 -29.65
CA ARG A 14 -28.57 14.17 -28.55
C ARG A 14 -28.02 15.33 -27.72
N TRP A 15 -26.70 15.45 -27.63
CA TRP A 15 -26.00 16.55 -26.93
C TRP A 15 -26.05 17.87 -27.71
N SER A 16 -25.91 17.86 -29.03
CA SER A 16 -25.98 19.09 -29.84
C SER A 16 -27.37 19.73 -29.84
N ARG A 17 -28.45 18.93 -29.71
CA ARG A 17 -29.83 19.44 -29.62
C ARG A 17 -30.13 20.07 -28.24
N TRP A 18 -29.43 19.63 -27.19
CA TRP A 18 -29.57 20.18 -25.84
C TRP A 18 -28.83 21.52 -25.69
N ILE A 19 -27.64 21.66 -26.29
CA ILE A 19 -26.87 22.91 -26.26
C ILE A 19 -27.56 24.04 -27.04
N LYS A 20 -28.18 23.75 -28.20
CA LYS A 20 -28.98 24.74 -28.94
C LYS A 20 -30.21 25.24 -28.17
N LYS A 21 -30.74 24.47 -27.22
CA LYS A 21 -31.91 24.86 -26.40
C LYS A 21 -31.54 25.81 -25.25
N ILE A 22 -30.26 25.87 -24.86
CA ILE A 22 -29.76 26.76 -23.81
C ILE A 22 -29.37 28.14 -24.37
N SER A 23 -29.04 28.24 -25.66
CA SER A 23 -28.61 29.50 -26.29
C SER A 23 -29.77 30.36 -26.84
N SER A 24 -31.03 29.97 -26.64
CA SER A 24 -32.21 30.63 -27.22
C SER A 24 -33.21 31.08 -26.16
N VAL A 25 -32.74 31.77 -25.11
CA VAL A 25 -33.61 32.61 -24.28
C VAL A 25 -33.00 34.00 -24.27
N ASN A 26 -33.68 34.86 -25.01
CA ASN A 26 -33.33 36.21 -25.41
C ASN A 26 -33.23 37.13 -24.18
N TRP A 27 -32.20 37.98 -24.19
CA TRP A 27 -32.20 39.24 -23.44
C TRP A 27 -33.11 40.22 -24.17
N CYS A 28 -34.09 40.80 -23.47
CA CYS A 28 -34.69 42.08 -23.84
C CYS A 28 -34.95 42.90 -22.58
N GLU A 29 -34.41 44.11 -22.62
CA GLU A 29 -34.58 45.25 -21.73
C GLU A 29 -36.04 45.73 -21.65
N ILE A 30 -36.33 46.55 -20.62
CA ILE A 30 -37.29 47.68 -20.46
C ILE A 30 -37.46 47.79 -18.93
N GLY A 31 -37.42 48.92 -18.22
CA GLY A 31 -37.32 50.35 -18.48
C GLY A 31 -37.44 51.07 -17.11
N VAL A 32 -37.05 52.34 -17.06
CA VAL A 32 -36.85 53.25 -15.90
C VAL A 32 -38.20 53.61 -15.22
N SER A 33 -38.33 53.70 -13.89
CA SER A 33 -38.33 54.96 -13.07
C SER A 33 -38.86 54.74 -11.63
N PRO A 34 -38.61 55.67 -10.68
CA PRO A 34 -38.58 55.43 -9.24
C PRO A 34 -39.83 55.89 -8.46
N ASP A 35 -39.80 55.58 -7.16
CA ASP A 35 -40.61 56.09 -6.04
C ASP A 35 -41.80 55.21 -5.58
N THR A 36 -41.63 54.60 -4.39
CA THR A 36 -42.58 54.65 -3.26
C THR A 36 -42.01 53.85 -2.08
N ASP A 37 -42.06 54.47 -0.91
CA ASP A 37 -41.57 53.97 0.38
C ASP A 37 -42.02 52.53 0.65
N THR A 38 -41.07 51.60 0.52
CA THR A 38 -41.26 50.20 0.90
C THR A 38 -40.58 49.97 2.25
N PRO A 39 -41.29 49.48 3.29
CA PRO A 39 -40.69 49.22 4.60
C PRO A 39 -39.56 48.18 4.44
N PRO A 40 -38.48 48.24 5.25
CA PRO A 40 -37.34 47.37 5.07
C PRO A 40 -37.81 45.92 5.18
N LEU A 41 -37.69 45.20 4.06
CA LEU A 41 -37.93 43.76 3.99
C LEU A 41 -37.14 43.07 5.10
N PRO A 42 -37.72 42.05 5.75
CA PRO A 42 -37.03 41.29 6.78
C PRO A 42 -35.73 40.79 6.18
N SER A 43 -34.62 41.18 6.80
CA SER A 43 -33.28 40.72 6.44
C SER A 43 -33.34 39.20 6.27
N ALA A 44 -32.98 38.71 5.09
CA ALA A 44 -33.01 37.31 4.68
C ALA A 44 -32.00 36.43 5.45
N GLN A 45 -31.96 36.55 6.76
CA GLN A 45 -31.34 35.56 7.62
C GLN A 45 -32.31 34.38 7.71
N ASN A 46 -31.77 33.20 7.40
CA ASN A 46 -32.40 31.87 7.54
C ASN A 46 -33.00 31.28 6.25
N GLY A 47 -32.55 31.77 5.09
CA GLY A 47 -32.69 31.09 3.81
C GLY A 47 -31.70 29.93 3.65
N GLN A 48 -31.91 28.82 4.36
CA GLN A 48 -31.37 27.52 3.96
C GLN A 48 -32.47 26.45 4.08
N GLY A 49 -33.53 26.62 3.29
CA GLY A 49 -34.59 25.61 3.16
C GLY A 49 -34.06 24.27 2.62
N PHE A 50 -34.95 23.27 2.49
CA PHE A 50 -34.60 21.91 2.08
C PHE A 50 -33.76 21.82 0.81
N ALA A 51 -33.94 22.74 -0.15
CA ALA A 51 -33.13 22.81 -1.37
C ALA A 51 -31.65 23.08 -1.10
N PHE A 52 -31.35 23.97 -0.14
CA PHE A 52 -29.97 24.28 0.25
C PHE A 52 -29.33 23.10 0.99
N GLN A 53 -30.07 22.45 1.89
CA GLN A 53 -29.59 21.24 2.58
C GLN A 53 -29.31 20.09 1.61
N ARG A 54 -30.18 19.88 0.61
CA ARG A 54 -29.96 18.92 -0.48
C ARG A 54 -28.71 19.27 -1.30
N LYS A 55 -28.52 20.55 -1.65
CA LYS A 55 -27.32 21.03 -2.35
C LYS A 55 -26.05 20.74 -1.55
N GLN A 56 -26.05 21.03 -0.25
CA GLN A 56 -24.92 20.70 0.62
C GLN A 56 -24.68 19.19 0.73
N LYS A 57 -25.74 18.37 0.81
CA LYS A 57 -25.62 16.91 0.84
C LYS A 57 -24.97 16.38 -0.44
N ILE A 58 -25.44 16.84 -1.61
CA ILE A 58 -24.86 16.47 -2.91
C ILE A 58 -23.39 16.90 -3.00
N GLN A 59 -23.06 18.12 -2.55
CA GLN A 59 -21.66 18.58 -2.52
C GLN A 59 -20.77 17.73 -1.61
N ARG A 60 -21.28 17.31 -0.44
CA ARG A 60 -20.56 16.41 0.47
C ARG A 60 -20.35 15.04 -0.16
N GLU A 61 -21.39 14.45 -0.76
CA GLU A 61 -21.26 13.16 -1.46
C GLU A 61 -20.28 13.24 -2.63
N TYR A 62 -20.29 14.32 -3.40
CA TYR A 62 -19.32 14.54 -4.47
C TYR A 62 -17.87 14.64 -3.96
N ARG A 63 -17.63 15.41 -2.89
CA ARG A 63 -16.30 15.49 -2.25
C ARG A 63 -15.85 14.13 -1.70
N LYS A 64 -16.77 13.30 -1.19
CA LYS A 64 -16.46 11.93 -0.76
C LYS A 64 -16.04 11.05 -1.92
N LEU A 65 -16.73 11.12 -3.06
CA LEU A 65 -16.37 10.38 -4.28
C LEU A 65 -14.98 10.80 -4.79
N LEU A 66 -14.70 12.11 -4.88
CA LEU A 66 -13.37 12.62 -5.24
C LEU A 66 -12.27 12.15 -4.28
N THR A 67 -12.56 12.11 -2.98
CA THR A 67 -11.61 11.60 -1.98
C THR A 67 -11.35 10.10 -2.15
N ARG A 68 -12.38 9.33 -2.50
CA ARG A 68 -12.26 7.88 -2.75
C ARG A 68 -11.48 7.61 -4.02
N GLU A 69 -11.74 8.36 -5.10
CA GLU A 69 -11.00 8.27 -6.35
C GLU A 69 -9.51 8.60 -6.16
N ARG A 70 -9.18 9.67 -5.43
CA ARG A 70 -7.78 10.02 -5.10
C ARG A 70 -7.09 8.91 -4.31
N LYS A 71 -7.75 8.30 -3.33
CA LYS A 71 -7.20 7.18 -2.54
C LYS A 71 -6.99 5.91 -3.37
N VAL A 72 -7.91 5.62 -4.29
CA VAL A 72 -7.76 4.50 -5.23
C VAL A 72 -6.65 4.79 -6.24
N GLY A 73 -6.48 6.04 -6.67
CA GLY A 73 -5.34 6.51 -7.46
C GLY A 73 -4.02 6.28 -6.74
N THR A 74 -3.89 6.68 -5.46
CA THR A 74 -2.69 6.36 -4.65
C THR A 74 -2.47 4.86 -4.49
N GLN A 75 -3.51 4.02 -4.44
CA GLN A 75 -3.35 2.57 -4.43
C GLN A 75 -2.92 1.98 -5.78
N ARG A 76 -3.28 2.61 -6.91
CA ARG A 76 -2.88 2.19 -8.26
C ARG A 76 -1.51 2.75 -8.66
N ASP A 77 -1.13 3.92 -8.15
CA ASP A 77 0.17 4.57 -8.33
C ASP A 77 1.25 4.01 -7.39
N ILE A 78 0.89 3.16 -6.42
CA ILE A 78 1.81 2.14 -5.92
C ILE A 78 1.90 1.03 -6.98
N GLN A 79 2.18 1.44 -8.22
CA GLN A 79 2.74 0.59 -9.24
C GLN A 79 4.16 0.37 -8.77
N PHE A 80 4.47 -0.84 -8.32
CA PHE A 80 5.81 -1.24 -7.88
C PHE A 80 6.76 -1.02 -9.06
N THR A 81 7.38 0.16 -9.12
CA THR A 81 8.54 0.37 -9.97
C THR A 81 9.64 -0.44 -9.30
N ASP A 82 10.10 -1.49 -9.97
CA ASP A 82 11.32 -2.25 -9.64
C ASP A 82 12.59 -1.38 -9.73
N THR A 83 12.47 -0.07 -9.50
CA THR A 83 13.57 0.85 -9.37
C THR A 83 14.02 0.79 -7.92
N TYR A 84 14.88 -0.18 -7.64
CA TYR A 84 15.47 -0.36 -6.32
C TYR A 84 16.20 0.92 -5.88
N PRO A 85 16.05 1.32 -4.60
CA PRO A 85 16.85 2.40 -4.02
C PRO A 85 18.34 2.13 -4.24
N GLU A 86 19.08 3.13 -4.72
CA GLU A 86 20.49 3.01 -5.16
C GLU A 86 21.39 2.26 -4.16
N HIS A 87 21.22 2.52 -2.86
CA HIS A 87 22.00 1.92 -1.77
C HIS A 87 21.78 0.41 -1.57
N LEU A 88 20.70 -0.17 -2.13
CA LEU A 88 20.39 -1.60 -2.02
C LEU A 88 20.82 -2.39 -3.26
N LYS A 89 21.24 -1.71 -4.32
CA LYS A 89 21.72 -2.34 -5.57
C LYS A 89 22.85 -3.34 -5.31
N HIS A 90 23.71 -3.08 -4.33
CA HIS A 90 24.83 -3.96 -3.96
C HIS A 90 24.39 -5.31 -3.39
N LEU A 91 23.31 -5.35 -2.60
CA LEU A 91 22.77 -6.61 -2.07
C LEU A 91 22.26 -7.50 -3.20
N TYR A 92 21.60 -6.89 -4.18
CA TYR A 92 21.06 -7.60 -5.34
C TYR A 92 22.16 -8.08 -6.29
N LEU A 93 23.15 -7.23 -6.59
CA LEU A 93 24.33 -7.65 -7.38
C LEU A 93 25.09 -8.79 -6.69
N ALA A 94 25.22 -8.77 -5.36
CA ALA A 94 25.84 -9.84 -4.60
C ALA A 94 25.02 -11.15 -4.63
N GLU A 95 23.69 -11.07 -4.63
CA GLU A 95 22.81 -12.23 -4.77
C GLU A 95 22.89 -12.84 -6.18
N GLU A 96 22.86 -11.99 -7.22
CA GLU A 96 23.02 -12.41 -8.62
C GLU A 96 24.38 -13.07 -8.88
N GLU A 97 25.46 -12.54 -8.32
CA GLU A 97 26.79 -13.15 -8.44
C GLU A 97 26.86 -14.51 -7.74
N LYS A 98 26.28 -14.65 -6.56
CA LYS A 98 26.21 -15.94 -5.84
C LYS A 98 25.41 -16.97 -6.65
N LEU A 99 24.28 -16.58 -7.23
CA LEU A 99 23.46 -17.44 -8.09
C LEU A 99 24.21 -17.85 -9.37
N LYS A 100 24.95 -16.93 -10.01
CA LYS A 100 25.78 -17.25 -11.18
C LYS A 100 26.92 -18.20 -10.81
N LYS A 101 27.58 -18.00 -9.66
CA LYS A 101 28.63 -18.91 -9.16
C LYS A 101 28.07 -20.31 -8.86
N GLN A 102 26.89 -20.40 -8.26
CA GLN A 102 26.22 -21.69 -8.04
C GLN A 102 25.86 -22.38 -9.35
N ARG A 103 25.28 -21.66 -10.32
CA ARG A 103 24.97 -22.22 -11.66
C ARG A 103 26.22 -22.69 -12.41
N LYS A 104 27.31 -21.94 -12.31
CA LYS A 104 28.60 -22.34 -12.89
C LYS A 104 29.14 -23.59 -12.20
N ALA A 105 29.19 -23.62 -10.87
CA ALA A 105 29.63 -24.79 -10.12
C ALA A 105 28.76 -26.04 -10.40
N THR A 106 27.44 -25.88 -10.53
CA THR A 106 26.57 -27.00 -10.91
C THR A 106 26.82 -27.45 -12.34
N ASN A 107 27.02 -26.52 -13.28
CA ASN A 107 27.33 -26.88 -14.67
C ASN A 107 28.70 -27.56 -14.77
N ASP A 108 29.71 -27.08 -14.06
CA ASP A 108 31.04 -27.68 -14.01
C ASP A 108 31.00 -29.08 -13.36
N SER A 109 30.19 -29.25 -12.30
CA SER A 109 29.93 -30.56 -11.69
C SER A 109 29.20 -31.50 -12.66
N ILE A 110 28.18 -31.02 -13.37
CA ILE A 110 27.42 -31.80 -14.37
C ILE A 110 28.32 -32.18 -15.56
N LEU A 111 29.20 -31.28 -16.01
CA LEU A 111 30.17 -31.57 -17.07
C LEU A 111 31.19 -32.64 -16.62
N SER A 112 31.68 -32.57 -15.37
CA SER A 112 32.58 -33.60 -14.82
C SER A 112 31.89 -34.96 -14.60
N GLU A 113 30.61 -34.96 -14.20
CA GLU A 113 29.80 -36.17 -14.07
C GLU A 113 29.48 -36.77 -15.45
N GLU A 114 29.22 -35.95 -16.47
CA GLU A 114 29.04 -36.42 -17.85
C GLU A 114 30.33 -36.97 -18.46
N GLU A 115 31.50 -36.39 -18.15
CA GLU A 115 32.81 -36.91 -18.57
C GLU A 115 33.14 -38.25 -17.90
N LEU A 116 32.87 -38.38 -16.59
CA LEU A 116 33.01 -39.65 -15.87
C LEU A 116 31.97 -40.69 -16.31
N ASN A 117 30.74 -40.28 -16.64
CA ASN A 117 29.70 -41.16 -17.15
C ASN A 117 30.02 -41.64 -18.58
N LYS A 118 30.54 -40.78 -19.47
CA LYS A 118 31.03 -41.16 -20.81
C LYS A 118 32.22 -42.12 -20.71
N ALA A 119 33.15 -41.90 -19.78
CA ALA A 119 34.25 -42.83 -19.51
C ALA A 119 33.76 -44.16 -18.89
N SER A 120 32.71 -44.13 -18.07
CA SER A 120 32.09 -45.33 -17.47
C SER A 120 31.33 -46.17 -18.51
N VAL A 121 30.66 -45.53 -19.47
CA VAL A 121 29.97 -46.20 -20.59
C VAL A 121 30.98 -46.87 -21.52
N CYS A 122 32.15 -46.26 -21.74
CA CYS A 122 33.24 -46.86 -22.51
C CYS A 122 33.89 -48.07 -21.79
N LYS A 123 34.04 -48.03 -20.46
CA LYS A 123 34.52 -49.18 -19.67
C LYS A 123 33.47 -50.30 -19.53
N ALA A 124 32.18 -49.96 -19.48
CA ALA A 124 31.09 -50.94 -19.39
C ALA A 124 30.84 -51.70 -20.70
N CYS A 125 31.12 -51.10 -21.87
CA CYS A 125 31.01 -51.79 -23.16
C CYS A 125 32.05 -52.92 -23.34
N VAL A 126 33.17 -52.92 -22.60
CA VAL A 126 34.23 -53.93 -22.72
C VAL A 126 34.03 -55.11 -21.73
N LEU A 127 33.08 -55.02 -20.80
CA LEU A 127 32.89 -56.01 -19.73
C LEU A 127 31.42 -56.48 -19.61
N PHE A 128 30.76 -56.77 -20.73
CA PHE A 128 29.39 -57.31 -20.71
C PHE A 128 29.38 -58.84 -20.81
N ASN A 129 29.59 -59.51 -19.68
CA ASN A 129 29.01 -60.83 -19.41
C ASN A 129 28.90 -61.03 -17.90
N TYR A 130 27.72 -60.69 -17.37
CA TYR A 130 27.07 -61.00 -16.08
C TYR A 130 26.55 -59.74 -15.37
N ARG A 131 25.21 -59.64 -15.28
CA ARG A 131 24.46 -58.56 -14.63
C ARG A 131 23.79 -59.11 -13.36
N PRO A 132 24.05 -58.58 -12.15
CA PRO A 132 23.13 -58.75 -11.04
C PRO A 132 22.12 -57.61 -11.02
N VAL A 133 20.86 -57.97 -10.74
CA VAL A 133 19.71 -57.07 -10.65
C VAL A 133 19.66 -56.46 -9.25
N THR A 134 19.89 -55.15 -9.13
CA THR A 134 19.52 -54.38 -7.93
C THR A 134 18.34 -53.46 -8.29
N THR A 135 17.18 -53.71 -7.69
CA THR A 135 15.98 -52.90 -7.89
C THR A 135 16.05 -51.62 -7.04
N GLU A 136 16.56 -50.54 -7.63
CA GLU A 136 16.40 -49.20 -7.06
C GLU A 136 14.93 -48.77 -7.20
N ARG A 137 14.23 -48.60 -6.06
CA ARG A 137 12.87 -48.07 -6.03
C ARG A 137 12.88 -46.60 -6.47
N LYS A 138 12.69 -46.36 -7.77
CA LYS A 138 12.52 -45.01 -8.33
C LYS A 138 11.30 -44.35 -7.68
N PHE A 139 11.52 -43.34 -6.83
CA PHE A 139 10.44 -42.53 -6.26
C PHE A 139 9.61 -41.95 -7.42
N LYS A 140 8.35 -42.40 -7.54
CA LYS A 140 7.44 -41.89 -8.57
C LYS A 140 7.26 -40.39 -8.33
N LYS A 141 7.46 -39.58 -9.38
CA LYS A 141 7.25 -38.14 -9.33
C LYS A 141 5.81 -37.86 -8.92
N LYS A 142 5.60 -36.99 -7.92
CA LYS A 142 4.26 -36.56 -7.48
C LYS A 142 3.46 -35.97 -8.65
N MET A 143 2.17 -36.27 -8.70
CA MET A 143 1.26 -35.73 -9.71
C MET A 143 1.06 -34.22 -9.53
N SER A 144 0.86 -33.47 -10.61
CA SER A 144 0.70 -32.01 -10.59
C SER A 144 -0.31 -31.52 -9.54
N ASN A 145 -1.49 -32.18 -9.46
CA ASN A 145 -2.52 -31.85 -8.47
C ASN A 145 -2.05 -32.02 -7.02
N GLN A 146 -1.21 -33.02 -6.73
CA GLN A 146 -0.64 -33.25 -5.40
C GLN A 146 0.37 -32.15 -5.05
N LYS A 147 1.19 -31.71 -6.01
CA LYS A 147 2.13 -30.60 -5.82
C LYS A 147 1.39 -29.29 -5.51
N ALA A 148 0.30 -29.01 -6.23
CA ALA A 148 -0.51 -27.80 -6.01
C ALA A 148 -1.11 -27.73 -4.59
N LYS A 149 -1.52 -28.87 -4.02
CA LYS A 149 -2.02 -28.95 -2.63
C LYS A 149 -0.92 -28.62 -1.62
N GLU A 150 0.26 -29.22 -1.80
CA GLU A 150 1.41 -28.99 -0.93
C GLU A 150 1.90 -27.53 -0.98
N GLU A 151 1.89 -26.91 -2.16
CA GLU A 151 2.23 -25.48 -2.32
C GLU A 151 1.20 -24.57 -1.65
N TYR A 152 -0.09 -24.88 -1.77
CA TYR A 152 -1.16 -24.12 -1.10
C TYR A 152 -0.98 -24.12 0.43
N GLU A 153 -0.68 -25.29 1.01
CA GLU A 153 -0.44 -25.42 2.45
C GLU A 153 0.79 -24.65 2.91
N LYS A 154 1.87 -24.67 2.13
CA LYS A 154 3.09 -23.88 2.40
C LYS A 154 2.81 -22.38 2.38
N ILE A 155 2.10 -21.90 1.36
CA ILE A 155 1.71 -20.48 1.25
C ILE A 155 0.80 -20.08 2.42
N LYS A 156 -0.11 -20.96 2.84
CA LYS A 156 -0.98 -20.72 4.00
C LYS A 156 -0.16 -20.59 5.29
N ALA A 157 0.81 -21.47 5.50
CA ALA A 157 1.70 -21.43 6.66
C ALA A 157 2.60 -20.18 6.67
N GLU A 158 3.17 -19.81 5.52
CA GLU A 158 3.99 -18.60 5.38
C GLU A 158 3.19 -17.32 5.68
N ARG A 159 1.96 -17.23 5.14
CA ARG A 159 1.04 -16.11 5.44
C ARG A 159 0.67 -16.03 6.92
N ALA A 160 0.48 -17.18 7.59
CA ALA A 160 0.21 -17.21 9.03
C ALA A 160 1.41 -16.69 9.83
N ARG A 161 2.62 -17.18 9.53
CA ARG A 161 3.86 -16.70 10.16
C ARG A 161 4.08 -15.20 9.97
N LYS A 162 3.86 -14.70 8.75
CA LYS A 162 3.98 -13.27 8.43
C LYS A 162 2.96 -12.42 9.17
N LYS A 163 1.74 -12.94 9.37
CA LYS A 163 0.69 -12.27 10.15
C LYS A 163 1.07 -12.15 11.62
N GLU A 164 1.56 -13.23 12.22
CA GLU A 164 2.02 -13.24 13.63
C GLU A 164 3.19 -12.26 13.85
N GLU A 165 4.17 -12.25 12.94
CA GLU A 165 5.29 -11.30 13.03
C GLU A 165 4.82 -9.85 12.90
N ALA A 166 3.90 -9.56 11.98
CA ALA A 166 3.32 -8.23 11.82
C ALA A 166 2.53 -7.79 13.06
N GLU A 167 1.83 -8.71 13.72
CA GLU A 167 1.12 -8.46 14.96
C GLU A 167 2.08 -8.14 16.12
N LYS A 168 3.17 -8.91 16.27
CA LYS A 168 4.22 -8.60 17.25
C LYS A 168 4.84 -7.22 17.02
N ARG A 169 5.19 -6.88 15.76
CA ARG A 169 5.69 -5.53 15.42
C ARG A 169 4.66 -4.43 15.66
N LYS A 170 3.36 -4.72 15.55
CA LYS A 170 2.29 -3.78 15.88
C LYS A 170 2.23 -3.55 17.39
N GLN A 171 2.23 -4.62 18.18
CA GLN A 171 2.23 -4.56 19.66
C GLN A 171 3.44 -3.76 20.17
N GLN A 172 4.65 -4.07 19.70
CA GLN A 172 5.86 -3.33 20.08
C GLN A 172 5.77 -1.83 19.77
N ARG A 173 5.21 -1.45 18.62
CA ARG A 173 4.99 -0.03 18.27
C ARG A 173 3.97 0.63 19.19
N GLU A 174 2.88 -0.05 19.50
CA GLU A 174 1.84 0.47 20.40
C GLU A 174 2.36 0.62 21.82
N GLU A 175 3.11 -0.35 22.33
CA GLU A 175 3.77 -0.31 23.63
C GLU A 175 4.79 0.83 23.71
N ALA A 176 5.66 0.96 22.71
CA ALA A 176 6.62 2.06 22.64
C ALA A 176 5.92 3.44 22.64
N GLN A 177 4.81 3.57 21.89
CA GLN A 177 4.01 4.80 21.90
C GLN A 177 3.34 5.06 23.25
N ARG A 178 2.81 4.02 23.91
CA ARG A 178 2.20 4.14 25.24
C ARG A 178 3.23 4.60 26.26
N LEU A 179 4.40 3.97 26.28
CA LEU A 179 5.51 4.34 27.17
C LEU A 179 5.97 5.78 26.92
N TYR A 180 6.11 6.19 25.65
CA TYR A 180 6.46 7.57 25.31
C TYR A 180 5.41 8.56 25.83
N LYS A 181 4.12 8.28 25.64
CA LYS A 181 3.03 9.14 26.12
C LYS A 181 2.99 9.21 27.65
N GLN A 182 3.20 8.10 28.35
CA GLN A 182 3.27 8.06 29.81
C GLN A 182 4.42 8.92 30.33
N LYS A 183 5.65 8.69 29.84
CA LYS A 183 6.82 9.49 30.19
C LYS A 183 6.62 10.99 29.91
N LYS A 184 5.99 11.32 28.78
CA LYS A 184 5.65 12.69 28.42
C LYS A 184 4.66 13.32 29.41
N LEU A 185 3.62 12.60 29.80
CA LEU A 185 2.63 13.07 30.77
C LEU A 185 3.23 13.23 32.17
N GLU A 186 4.08 12.31 32.61
CA GLU A 186 4.79 12.39 33.89
C GLU A 186 5.72 13.61 33.94
N ALA A 187 6.55 13.78 32.91
CA ALA A 187 7.41 14.94 32.79
C ALA A 187 6.60 16.25 32.78
N TYR A 188 5.51 16.29 32.00
CA TYR A 188 4.61 17.44 31.98
C TYR A 188 4.03 17.74 33.36
N LYS A 189 3.53 16.73 34.10
CA LYS A 189 2.99 16.89 35.46
C LYS A 189 4.02 17.46 36.44
N ILE A 190 5.30 17.10 36.31
CA ILE A 190 6.35 17.63 37.18
C ILE A 190 6.66 19.09 36.80
N LEU A 191 6.85 19.35 35.51
CA LEU A 191 7.24 20.67 35.00
C LEU A 191 6.12 21.71 35.07
N SER A 192 4.85 21.30 34.99
CA SER A 192 3.68 22.17 35.02
C SER A 192 3.24 22.58 36.43
N LYS A 193 3.84 22.01 37.48
CA LYS A 193 3.50 22.33 38.88
C LYS A 193 3.90 23.78 39.20
N LYS A 194 2.95 24.49 39.80
CA LYS A 194 3.11 25.89 40.22
C LYS A 194 2.86 26.01 41.72
N THR A 195 3.49 27.00 42.35
CA THR A 195 3.25 27.36 43.75
C THR A 195 1.88 28.03 43.91
N LYS A 196 1.42 28.23 45.15
CA LYS A 196 0.13 28.92 45.44
C LYS A 196 0.02 30.30 44.78
N LYS A 197 1.16 30.96 44.54
CA LYS A 197 1.26 32.28 43.87
C LYS A 197 1.38 32.17 42.34
N GLY A 198 1.28 30.98 41.76
CA GLY A 198 1.34 30.75 40.31
C GLY A 198 2.76 30.70 39.72
N GLN A 199 3.80 30.84 40.53
CA GLN A 199 5.18 30.74 40.08
C GLN A 199 5.58 29.28 39.81
N PRO A 200 6.45 29.01 38.83
CA PRO A 200 6.97 27.66 38.59
C PRO A 200 7.74 27.14 39.80
N ASN A 201 7.59 25.86 40.14
CA ASN A 201 8.33 25.24 41.23
C ASN A 201 9.71 24.76 40.76
N LEU A 202 10.74 25.58 40.98
CA LEU A 202 12.11 25.34 40.51
C LEU A 202 12.75 24.08 41.09
N ASN A 203 12.46 23.72 42.34
CA ASN A 203 13.05 22.55 42.99
C ASN A 203 12.69 21.26 42.24
N LEU A 204 11.41 21.11 41.88
CA LEU A 204 10.93 19.94 41.12
C LEU A 204 11.52 19.88 39.70
N GLN A 205 11.72 21.04 39.06
CA GLN A 205 12.35 21.12 37.74
C GLN A 205 13.83 20.74 37.81
N MET A 206 14.54 21.18 38.86
CA MET A 206 15.93 20.83 39.12
C MET A 206 16.10 19.33 39.36
N GLU A 207 15.27 18.72 40.20
CA GLU A 207 15.31 17.26 40.43
C GLU A 207 15.11 16.46 39.13
N PHE A 208 14.14 16.86 38.31
CA PHE A 208 13.90 16.22 37.02
C PHE A 208 15.12 16.33 36.08
N LEU A 209 15.79 17.48 36.06
CA LEU A 209 17.00 17.69 35.26
C LEU A 209 18.17 16.84 35.76
N LEU A 210 18.41 16.81 37.08
CA LEU A 210 19.45 15.98 37.68
C LEU A 210 19.25 14.51 37.37
N GLN A 211 18.02 14.00 37.49
CA GLN A 211 17.68 12.63 37.09
C GLN A 211 17.97 12.36 35.61
N LYS A 212 17.77 13.35 34.73
CA LYS A 212 18.05 13.21 33.29
C LYS A 212 19.55 13.16 33.02
N ILE A 213 20.35 13.96 33.73
CA ILE A 213 21.82 13.94 33.64
C ILE A 213 22.34 12.58 34.10
N GLN A 214 21.92 12.09 35.27
CA GLN A 214 22.34 10.80 35.81
C GLN A 214 21.98 9.59 34.93
N LYS A 215 20.89 9.68 34.16
CA LYS A 215 20.49 8.61 33.22
C LYS A 215 21.26 8.64 31.91
N ASN A 216 21.88 9.77 31.58
CA ASN A 216 22.62 9.99 30.33
C ASN A 216 24.14 9.82 30.50
N THR A 217 24.64 9.90 31.74
CA THR A 217 25.97 9.43 32.16
C THR A 217 25.98 7.92 32.30
#